data_AF-A0A398AFD8-F1
#
_entry.id   AF-A0A398AFD8-F1
#
_cell.length_a   1.000
_cell.length_b   1.000
_cell.length_c   1.000
_cell.angle_alpha   90.00
_cell.angle_beta   90.00
_cell.angle_gamma   90.00
#
_symmetry.space_group_name_H-M   'P 1'
#
loop_
_entity.id
_entity.type
_entity.pdbx_description
1 polymer ?
#
loop_
_entity_poly.entity_id
_entity_poly.type
_entity_poly.pdbx_seq_one_letter_code
_entity_poly.pdbx_strand_id
1 'polypeptide(L)'
;MFACFCLLFLFFNERRFYGESAPFGKKSHKTAEILGYLNSQQALADYAILIRSLKQNLSSEASPVVVFGGSYGGTWYRLKYPHIAIGALASSAPILQFDNIVPLTSFYDAISQDFKDASVNCFKVIKRSWEELDAVSNMKHGLPELSVYRDGDDNELLKREHVPTVRKVTLRKLKNSS
;
A
#
# COMPACT_ATOMS: atom_id res chain seq x y z
N MET A 1 -46.84 17.72 6.90
CA MET A 1 -45.62 17.17 7.52
C MET A 1 -44.85 16.45 6.42
N PHE A 2 -43.90 17.13 5.76
CA PHE A 2 -43.08 16.49 4.74
C PHE A 2 -42.02 15.66 5.45
N ALA A 3 -42.05 14.34 5.28
CA ALA A 3 -40.96 13.47 5.68
C ALA A 3 -39.73 13.86 4.84
N CYS A 4 -38.72 14.44 5.50
CA CYS A 4 -37.42 14.65 4.87
C CYS A 4 -36.73 13.28 4.79
N PHE A 5 -36.87 12.62 3.64
CA PHE A 5 -36.07 11.44 3.35
C PHE A 5 -34.62 11.91 3.11
N CYS A 6 -33.74 11.64 4.08
CA CYS A 6 -32.30 11.79 3.88
C CYS A 6 -31.80 10.67 2.97
N LEU A 7 -31.74 10.93 1.68
CA LEU A 7 -31.09 10.07 0.71
C LEU A 7 -29.56 10.26 0.81
N LEU A 8 -28.83 9.15 0.89
CA LEU A 8 -27.37 9.12 0.82
C LEU A 8 -26.94 8.50 -0.51
N PHE A 9 -26.14 9.24 -1.28
CA PHE A 9 -25.51 8.71 -2.49
C PHE A 9 -24.06 8.35 -2.19
N LEU A 10 -23.63 7.16 -2.65
CA LEU A 10 -22.26 6.70 -2.53
C LEU A 10 -21.62 6.64 -3.90
N PHE A 11 -20.49 7.33 -4.06
CA PHE A 11 -19.72 7.34 -5.30
C PHE A 11 -18.29 6.88 -5.03
N PHE A 12 -17.83 5.92 -5.82
CA PHE A 12 -16.43 5.51 -5.86
C PHE A 12 -15.79 6.06 -7.13
N ASN A 13 -14.82 6.94 -6.95
CA ASN A 13 -14.16 7.60 -8.07
C ASN A 13 -12.77 6.99 -8.27
N GLU A 14 -12.56 6.43 -9.44
CA GLU A 14 -11.24 5.97 -9.84
C GLU A 14 -10.32 7.17 -10.10
N ARG A 15 -9.04 7.00 -9.76
CA ARG A 15 -8.04 8.05 -9.89
C ARG A 15 -7.49 8.06 -11.32
N ARG A 16 -7.24 9.25 -11.89
CA ARG A 16 -6.52 9.37 -13.16
C ARG A 16 -5.22 8.54 -13.18
N PHE A 17 -4.94 7.90 -14.31
CA PHE A 17 -3.85 6.95 -14.57
C PHE A 17 -3.99 5.57 -13.89
N TYR A 18 -5.07 5.31 -13.16
CA TYR A 18 -5.32 3.99 -12.57
C TYR A 18 -6.51 3.33 -13.25
N GLY A 19 -6.41 1.99 -13.41
CA GLY A 19 -7.40 1.15 -14.08
C GLY A 19 -7.86 1.71 -15.42
N GLU A 20 -9.17 1.95 -15.54
CA GLU A 20 -9.79 2.42 -16.79
C GLU A 20 -9.70 3.94 -16.98
N SER A 21 -9.43 4.68 -15.90
CA SER A 21 -9.29 6.14 -15.88
C SER A 21 -7.95 6.60 -16.46
N ALA A 22 -7.70 6.30 -17.73
CA ALA A 22 -6.44 6.55 -18.44
C ALA A 22 -6.57 7.72 -19.44
N PRO A 23 -6.13 8.96 -19.10
CA PRO A 23 -6.38 10.14 -19.94
C PRO A 23 -5.83 10.06 -21.36
N PHE A 24 -4.80 9.24 -21.57
CA PHE A 24 -4.17 9.00 -22.87
C PHE A 24 -4.26 7.52 -23.29
N GLY A 25 -5.24 6.78 -22.74
CA GLY A 25 -5.44 5.35 -22.98
C GLY A 25 -4.16 4.54 -22.71
N LYS A 26 -3.81 3.63 -23.62
CA LYS A 26 -2.60 2.78 -23.53
C LYS A 26 -1.28 3.58 -23.50
N LYS A 27 -1.30 4.87 -23.84
CA LYS A 27 -0.12 5.74 -23.82
C LYS A 27 0.10 6.46 -22.48
N SER A 28 -0.82 6.31 -21.52
CA SER A 28 -0.78 7.04 -20.25
C SER A 28 0.50 6.81 -19.42
N HIS A 29 1.22 5.72 -19.65
CA HIS A 29 2.47 5.43 -18.94
C HIS A 29 3.71 5.42 -19.85
N LYS A 30 3.63 6.04 -21.04
CA LYS A 30 4.68 5.90 -22.05
C LYS A 30 5.80 6.92 -21.96
N THR A 31 5.51 8.16 -21.55
CA THR A 31 6.52 9.23 -21.54
C THR A 31 6.44 10.07 -20.26
N ALA A 32 7.55 10.74 -19.93
CA ALA A 32 7.64 11.59 -18.74
C ALA A 32 6.70 12.81 -18.85
N GLU A 33 6.52 13.36 -20.06
CA GLU A 33 5.62 14.50 -20.30
C GLU A 33 4.17 14.13 -20.01
N ILE A 34 3.75 12.93 -20.42
CA ILE A 34 2.40 12.41 -20.12
C ILE A 34 2.25 12.14 -18.63
N LEU A 35 3.26 11.54 -17.99
CA LEU A 35 3.26 11.30 -16.55
C LEU A 35 3.29 12.60 -15.73
N GLY A 36 3.68 13.73 -16.31
CA GLY A 36 3.54 15.05 -15.66
C GLY A 36 2.11 15.38 -15.26
N TYR A 37 1.11 14.82 -15.93
CA TYR A 37 -0.32 14.98 -15.58
C TYR A 37 -0.78 14.05 -14.44
N LEU A 38 0.06 13.09 -14.01
CA LEU A 38 -0.16 12.22 -12.86
C LEU A 38 0.36 12.91 -11.59
N ASN A 39 -0.43 13.83 -11.04
CA ASN A 39 -0.11 14.50 -9.78
C ASN A 39 -1.35 14.68 -8.89
N SER A 40 -1.12 14.95 -7.60
CA SER A 40 -2.17 15.16 -6.60
C SER A 40 -3.12 16.29 -6.96
N GLN A 41 -2.59 17.42 -7.41
CA GLN A 41 -3.35 18.65 -7.65
C GLN A 41 -4.39 18.41 -8.72
N GLN A 42 -3.99 17.76 -9.81
CA GLN A 42 -4.87 17.35 -10.90
C GLN A 42 -5.92 16.33 -10.45
N ALA A 43 -5.54 15.30 -9.69
CA ALA A 43 -6.49 14.31 -9.19
C ALA A 43 -7.55 14.95 -8.26
N LEU A 44 -7.17 15.88 -7.39
CA LEU A 44 -8.11 16.61 -6.55
C LEU A 44 -9.03 17.52 -7.39
N ALA A 45 -8.51 18.14 -8.44
CA ALA A 45 -9.31 18.95 -9.36
C ALA A 45 -10.35 18.11 -10.12
N ASP A 46 -9.99 16.89 -10.57
CA ASP A 46 -10.93 15.97 -11.21
C ASP A 46 -12.12 15.68 -10.29
N TYR A 47 -11.85 15.37 -9.02
CA TYR A 47 -12.89 15.10 -8.04
C TYR A 47 -13.77 16.33 -7.76
N ALA A 48 -13.20 17.54 -7.74
CA ALA A 48 -13.96 18.78 -7.62
C ALA A 48 -14.92 19.02 -8.79
N ILE A 49 -14.44 18.81 -10.02
CA ILE A 49 -15.26 18.93 -11.22
C ILE A 49 -16.37 17.87 -11.22
N LEU A 50 -16.02 16.62 -10.89
CA LEU A 50 -16.96 15.52 -10.86
C LEU A 50 -18.06 15.72 -9.81
N ILE A 51 -17.71 16.10 -8.57
CA ILE A 51 -18.70 16.36 -7.52
C ILE A 51 -19.65 17.47 -7.96
N ARG A 52 -19.14 18.57 -8.53
CA ARG A 52 -19.99 19.67 -9.01
C ARG A 52 -20.93 19.21 -10.13
N SER A 53 -20.42 18.44 -11.08
CA SER A 53 -21.21 17.86 -12.18
C SER A 53 -22.30 16.92 -11.67
N LEU A 54 -21.98 16.03 -10.72
CA LEU A 54 -22.94 15.13 -10.09
C LEU A 54 -24.03 15.91 -9.35
N LYS A 55 -23.66 16.94 -8.59
CA LYS A 55 -24.64 17.75 -7.86
C LYS A 55 -25.63 18.44 -8.82
N GLN A 56 -25.15 18.96 -9.94
CA GLN A 56 -25.99 19.57 -10.97
C GLN A 56 -26.90 18.55 -11.66
N ASN A 57 -26.33 17.43 -12.11
CA ASN A 57 -27.07 16.40 -12.84
C ASN A 57 -28.13 15.70 -11.98
N LEU A 58 -27.96 15.69 -10.65
CA LEU A 58 -28.90 15.11 -9.70
C LEU A 58 -29.80 16.17 -9.02
N SER A 59 -29.73 17.44 -9.45
CA SER A 59 -30.48 18.56 -8.83
C SER A 59 -30.32 18.63 -7.30
N SER A 60 -29.08 18.48 -6.85
CA SER A 60 -28.67 18.31 -5.45
C SER A 60 -27.59 19.32 -5.03
N GLU A 61 -27.64 20.53 -5.57
CA GLU A 61 -26.65 21.59 -5.37
C GLU A 61 -26.47 21.98 -3.90
N ALA A 62 -27.53 21.87 -3.09
CA ALA A 62 -27.48 22.12 -1.65
C ALA A 62 -26.99 20.93 -0.82
N SER A 63 -26.87 19.73 -1.41
CA SER A 63 -26.53 18.53 -0.63
C SER A 63 -25.11 18.60 -0.06
N PRO A 64 -24.91 18.27 1.23
CA PRO A 64 -23.59 18.21 1.83
C PRO A 64 -22.78 17.04 1.23
N VAL A 65 -21.46 17.24 1.12
CA VAL A 65 -20.54 16.22 0.62
C VAL A 65 -19.51 15.90 1.69
N VAL A 66 -19.37 14.62 2.02
CA VAL A 66 -18.30 14.11 2.89
C VAL A 66 -17.39 13.24 2.04
N VAL A 67 -16.08 13.48 2.12
CA VAL A 67 -15.08 12.72 1.36
C VAL A 67 -14.49 11.62 2.23
N PHE A 68 -14.41 10.43 1.68
CA PHE A 68 -13.81 9.28 2.35
C PHE A 68 -12.55 8.87 1.61
N GLY A 69 -11.52 8.47 2.34
CA GLY A 69 -10.35 7.86 1.75
C GLY A 69 -9.43 7.23 2.78
N GLY A 70 -8.64 6.27 2.31
CA GLY A 70 -7.66 5.55 3.12
C GLY A 70 -6.26 5.73 2.55
N SER A 71 -5.25 5.69 3.42
CA SER A 71 -3.85 5.89 3.05
C SER A 71 -3.66 7.22 2.31
N TYR A 72 -3.42 7.18 1.00
CA TYR A 72 -3.31 8.39 0.19
C TYR A 72 -4.66 9.09 -0.07
N GLY A 73 -5.77 8.34 -0.10
CA GLY A 73 -7.06 8.82 -0.58
C GLY A 73 -7.73 9.83 0.35
N GLY A 74 -8.37 10.86 -0.22
CA GLY A 74 -9.24 11.81 0.50
C GLY A 74 -8.53 12.80 1.43
N THR A 75 -7.27 12.54 1.75
CA THR A 75 -6.44 13.20 2.77
C THR A 75 -6.35 14.73 2.63
N TRP A 76 -6.09 15.24 1.43
CA TRP A 76 -5.93 16.68 1.21
C TRP A 76 -7.16 17.38 0.63
N TYR A 77 -8.24 16.63 0.35
CA TYR A 77 -9.35 17.19 -0.42
C TYR A 77 -10.07 18.31 0.34
N ARG A 78 -10.47 18.07 1.59
CA ARG A 78 -11.13 19.10 2.42
C ARG A 78 -10.26 20.34 2.63
N LEU A 79 -8.94 20.17 2.73
CA LEU A 79 -7.99 21.29 2.89
C LEU A 79 -7.94 22.19 1.65
N LYS A 80 -8.05 21.61 0.45
CA LYS A 80 -7.99 22.36 -0.81
C LYS A 80 -9.35 22.83 -1.33
N TYR A 81 -10.41 22.07 -1.08
CA TYR A 81 -11.77 22.34 -1.56
C TYR A 81 -12.81 22.37 -0.42
N PRO A 82 -12.63 23.22 0.61
CA PRO A 82 -13.58 23.31 1.73
C PRO A 82 -14.95 23.85 1.33
N HIS A 83 -15.05 24.53 0.18
CA HIS A 83 -16.30 25.01 -0.40
C HIS A 83 -17.10 23.91 -1.12
N ILE A 84 -16.50 22.73 -1.36
CA ILE A 84 -17.17 21.60 -2.04
C ILE A 84 -17.56 20.52 -1.03
N ALA A 85 -16.61 20.07 -0.20
CA ALA A 85 -16.84 19.02 0.79
C ALA A 85 -16.86 19.62 2.19
N ILE A 86 -17.87 19.30 2.99
CA ILE A 86 -18.06 19.80 4.37
C ILE A 86 -17.14 19.10 5.38
N GLY A 87 -16.61 17.93 5.04
CA GLY A 87 -15.72 17.14 5.88
C GLY A 87 -15.01 16.04 5.08
N ALA A 88 -13.98 15.46 5.68
CA ALA A 88 -13.28 14.31 5.13
C ALA A 88 -12.90 13.31 6.24
N LEU A 89 -13.04 12.02 5.95
CA LEU A 89 -12.47 10.92 6.73
C LEU A 89 -11.22 10.41 6.02
N ALA A 90 -10.05 10.65 6.62
CA ALA A 90 -8.76 10.19 6.13
C ALA A 90 -8.25 9.05 7.01
N SER A 91 -8.56 7.82 6.63
CA SER A 91 -8.22 6.61 7.41
C SER A 91 -6.78 6.19 7.16
N SER A 92 -5.98 6.04 8.22
CA SER A 92 -4.58 5.59 8.13
C SER A 92 -3.74 6.38 7.12
N ALA A 93 -3.98 7.69 7.01
CA ALA A 93 -3.29 8.57 6.06
C ALA A 93 -1.95 9.06 6.63
N PRO A 94 -0.79 8.69 6.04
CA PRO A 94 0.52 9.02 6.59
C PRO A 94 0.95 10.45 6.21
N ILE A 95 0.16 11.48 6.57
CA ILE A 95 0.40 12.89 6.19
C ILE A 95 1.69 13.48 6.76
N LEU A 96 2.23 12.87 7.80
CA LEU A 96 3.48 13.29 8.45
C LEU A 96 4.70 12.51 7.95
N GLN A 97 4.52 11.54 7.04
CA GLN A 97 5.61 10.72 6.51
C GLN A 97 6.34 11.41 5.35
N PHE A 98 6.66 12.70 5.53
CA PHE A 98 7.40 13.51 4.57
C PHE A 98 8.54 14.23 5.27
N ASP A 99 9.58 14.55 4.51
CA ASP A 99 10.76 15.27 4.96
C ASP A 99 11.36 14.65 6.24
N ASN A 100 11.68 15.48 7.23
CA ASN A 100 12.22 15.08 8.53
C ASN A 100 11.18 15.25 9.66
N ILE A 101 9.88 15.16 9.35
CA ILE A 101 8.81 15.33 10.35
C ILE A 101 8.75 14.15 11.32
N VAL A 102 8.97 12.94 10.80
CA VAL A 102 9.07 11.69 11.57
C VAL A 102 10.39 10.97 11.26
N PRO A 103 10.94 10.16 12.18
CA PRO A 103 12.14 9.37 11.90
C PRO A 103 11.96 8.49 10.65
N LEU A 104 13.01 8.38 9.83
CA LEU A 104 12.98 7.57 8.60
C LEU A 104 12.67 6.09 8.86
N THR A 105 13.05 5.58 10.04
CA THR A 105 12.84 4.20 10.45
C THR A 105 11.43 3.92 10.96
N SER A 106 10.61 4.94 11.24
CA SER A 106 9.34 4.80 11.97
C SER A 106 8.41 3.74 11.39
N PHE A 107 8.35 3.62 10.06
CA PHE A 107 7.55 2.60 9.40
C PHE A 107 8.05 1.17 9.69
N TYR A 108 9.37 0.96 9.61
CA TYR A 108 9.99 -0.34 9.89
C TYR A 108 10.02 -0.67 11.38
N ASP A 109 10.12 0.34 12.23
CA ASP A 109 10.03 0.20 13.69
C ASP A 109 8.62 -0.26 14.09
N ALA A 110 7.58 0.33 13.49
CA ALA A 110 6.20 -0.11 13.69
C ALA A 110 6.00 -1.56 13.23
N ILE A 111 6.47 -1.94 12.03
CA ILE A 111 6.41 -3.33 11.55
C ILE A 111 7.12 -4.28 12.53
N SER A 112 8.32 -3.91 12.97
CA SER A 112 9.10 -4.70 13.92
C SER A 112 8.35 -4.90 15.24
N GLN A 113 7.64 -3.86 15.69
CA GLN A 113 6.84 -3.89 16.89
C GLN A 113 5.61 -4.81 16.73
N ASP A 114 4.91 -4.76 15.59
CA ASP A 114 3.77 -5.65 15.30
C ASP A 114 4.16 -7.14 15.45
N PHE A 115 5.30 -7.55 14.87
CA PHE A 115 5.81 -8.92 15.00
C PHE A 115 6.23 -9.25 16.42
N LYS A 116 6.79 -8.29 17.15
CA LYS A 116 7.23 -8.47 18.53
C LYS A 116 6.05 -8.62 19.50
N ASP A 117 4.99 -7.84 19.28
CA ASP A 117 3.74 -7.90 20.05
C ASP A 117 3.00 -9.22 19.80
N ALA A 118 3.01 -9.71 18.55
CA ALA A 118 2.49 -11.04 18.23
C ALA A 118 3.35 -12.17 18.84
N SER A 119 4.67 -12.09 18.71
CA SER A 119 5.60 -13.05 19.31
C SER A 119 7.05 -12.55 19.31
N VAL A 120 7.62 -12.44 20.50
CA VAL A 120 9.06 -12.14 20.68
C VAL A 120 9.95 -13.16 19.97
N ASN A 121 9.53 -14.44 19.90
CA ASN A 121 10.29 -15.45 19.18
C ASN A 121 10.22 -15.23 17.66
N CYS A 122 9.04 -14.89 17.12
CA CYS A 122 8.88 -14.55 15.70
C CYS A 122 9.79 -13.38 15.31
N PHE A 123 9.75 -12.28 16.06
CA PHE A 123 10.63 -11.14 15.86
C PHE A 123 12.13 -11.54 15.88
N LYS A 124 12.56 -12.36 16.85
CA LYS A 124 13.95 -12.83 16.93
C LYS A 124 14.37 -13.71 15.75
N VAL A 125 13.48 -14.59 15.28
CA VAL A 125 13.74 -15.46 14.13
C VAL A 125 13.86 -14.64 12.85
N ILE A 126 12.93 -13.70 12.60
CA ILE A 126 12.99 -12.79 11.45
C ILE A 126 14.27 -11.95 11.49
N LYS A 127 14.64 -11.44 12.67
CA LYS A 127 15.89 -10.66 12.80
C LYS A 127 17.13 -11.50 12.46
N ARG A 128 17.22 -12.72 13.00
CA ARG A 128 18.35 -13.64 12.74
C ARG A 128 18.39 -14.15 11.31
N SER A 129 17.25 -14.30 10.64
CA SER A 129 17.25 -14.79 9.26
C SER A 129 18.00 -13.85 8.32
N TRP A 130 17.98 -12.54 8.57
CA TRP A 130 18.76 -11.58 7.79
C TRP A 130 20.27 -11.78 7.98
N GLU A 131 20.73 -11.98 9.22
CA GLU A 131 22.14 -12.26 9.53
C GLU A 131 22.63 -13.54 8.80
N GLU A 132 21.78 -14.57 8.74
CA GLU A 132 22.07 -15.82 8.02
C GLU A 132 22.12 -15.62 6.50
N LEU A 133 21.20 -14.84 5.93
CA LEU A 133 21.19 -14.51 4.50
C LEU A 133 22.46 -13.73 4.12
N ASP A 134 22.86 -12.76 4.94
CA ASP A 134 24.10 -11.99 4.74
C ASP A 134 25.35 -12.87 4.87
N ALA A 135 25.35 -13.81 5.82
CA ALA A 135 26.46 -14.76 5.96
C ALA A 135 26.61 -15.64 4.71
N VAL A 136 25.50 -16.19 4.19
CA VAL A 136 25.51 -17.04 2.99
C VAL A 136 25.86 -16.23 1.74
N SER A 137 25.35 -15.00 1.59
CA SER A 137 25.63 -14.19 0.40
C SER A 137 27.12 -13.88 0.21
N ASN A 138 27.87 -13.80 1.31
CA ASN A 138 29.33 -13.59 1.33
C ASN A 138 30.15 -14.87 1.09
N MET A 139 29.53 -16.05 1.05
CA MET A 139 30.21 -17.32 0.75
C MET A 139 30.47 -17.48 -0.75
N LYS A 140 31.54 -18.21 -1.09
CA LYS A 140 31.82 -18.61 -2.48
C LYS A 140 30.68 -19.51 -2.97
N HIS A 141 30.01 -19.12 -4.05
CA HIS A 141 28.78 -19.74 -4.58
C HIS A 141 27.52 -19.59 -3.70
N GLY A 142 27.52 -18.68 -2.72
CA GLY A 142 26.37 -18.45 -1.85
C GLY A 142 25.16 -17.79 -2.52
N LEU A 143 25.36 -16.85 -3.46
CA LEU A 143 24.26 -16.24 -4.21
C LEU A 143 23.47 -17.25 -5.07
N PRO A 144 24.11 -18.16 -5.84
CA PRO A 144 23.42 -19.28 -6.49
C PRO A 144 22.66 -20.19 -5.51
N GLU A 145 23.18 -20.39 -4.29
CA GLU A 145 22.49 -21.18 -3.27
C GLU A 145 21.23 -20.46 -2.79
N LEU A 146 21.31 -19.16 -2.50
CA LEU A 146 20.17 -18.33 -2.07
C LEU A 146 19.07 -18.23 -3.12
N SER A 147 19.42 -18.19 -4.41
CA SER A 147 18.40 -18.15 -5.49
C SER A 147 17.50 -19.39 -5.50
N VAL A 148 18.02 -20.56 -5.12
CA VAL A 148 17.23 -21.81 -5.08
C VAL A 148 16.19 -21.76 -3.96
N TYR A 149 16.50 -21.12 -2.83
CA TYR A 149 15.53 -20.94 -1.74
C TYR A 149 14.41 -19.96 -2.09
N ARG A 150 14.64 -19.03 -3.03
CA ARG A 150 13.68 -17.98 -3.39
C ARG A 150 12.57 -18.47 -4.33
N ASP A 151 12.86 -19.48 -5.14
CA ASP A 151 11.93 -19.96 -6.17
C ASP A 151 10.91 -21.00 -5.66
N GLY A 152 10.94 -21.34 -4.36
CA GLY A 152 9.87 -22.09 -3.70
C GLY A 152 9.75 -23.57 -4.10
N ASP A 153 10.73 -24.15 -4.78
CA ASP A 153 10.76 -25.59 -5.02
C ASP A 153 11.39 -26.33 -3.82
N ASP A 154 10.60 -26.47 -2.75
CA ASP A 154 10.96 -27.20 -1.52
C ASP A 154 11.44 -28.64 -1.80
N ASN A 155 11.09 -29.22 -2.95
CA ASN A 155 11.47 -30.58 -3.33
C ASN A 155 12.91 -30.67 -3.87
N GLU A 156 13.51 -29.58 -4.32
CA GLU A 156 14.90 -29.56 -4.79
C GLU A 156 15.88 -29.41 -3.63
N LEU A 157 15.51 -28.65 -2.59
CA LEU A 157 16.35 -28.35 -1.42
C LEU A 157 16.64 -29.60 -0.56
N LEU A 158 15.69 -30.53 -0.44
CA LEU A 158 15.88 -31.78 0.31
C LEU A 158 16.82 -32.77 -0.39
N LYS A 159 17.00 -32.64 -1.70
CA LYS A 159 17.80 -33.56 -2.54
C LYS A 159 19.28 -33.19 -2.60
N ARG A 160 19.68 -31.98 -2.18
CA ARG A 160 21.08 -31.54 -2.28
C ARG A 160 21.88 -31.96 -1.04
N GLU A 161 23.00 -32.64 -1.26
CA GLU A 161 23.87 -33.22 -0.22
C GLU A 161 24.67 -32.16 0.58
N HIS A 162 24.85 -30.96 0.02
CA HIS A 162 25.64 -29.88 0.63
C HIS A 162 24.88 -29.01 1.66
N VAL A 163 23.58 -29.26 1.89
CA VAL A 163 22.85 -28.55 2.96
C VAL A 163 23.25 -29.17 4.30
N PRO A 164 23.87 -28.41 5.25
CA PRO A 164 24.29 -28.94 6.54
C PRO A 164 23.14 -29.67 7.24
N THR A 165 23.40 -30.84 7.82
CA THR A 165 22.38 -31.73 8.42
C THR A 165 21.45 -31.00 9.42
N VAL A 166 21.95 -29.97 10.09
CA VAL A 166 21.19 -29.11 11.02
C VAL A 166 20.09 -28.30 10.28
N ARG A 167 20.35 -27.81 9.06
CA ARG A 167 19.37 -27.06 8.24
C ARG A 167 18.26 -27.94 7.67
N LYS A 168 18.54 -29.22 7.35
CA LYS A 168 17.49 -30.19 6.95
C LYS A 168 16.52 -30.51 8.09
N VAL A 169 17.00 -30.50 9.34
CA VAL A 169 16.16 -30.73 10.54
C VAL A 169 15.24 -29.53 10.79
N THR A 170 15.72 -28.30 10.62
CA THR A 170 14.89 -27.08 10.77
C THR A 170 13.79 -27.01 9.71
N LEU A 171 14.11 -27.29 8.44
CA LEU A 171 13.13 -27.32 7.35
C LEU A 171 12.07 -28.43 7.53
N ARG A 172 12.46 -29.62 8.00
CA ARG A 172 11.50 -30.69 8.34
C ARG A 172 10.58 -30.33 9.52
N LYS A 173 11.07 -29.58 10.51
CA LYS A 173 10.24 -29.12 11.63
C LYS A 173 9.20 -28.08 11.20
N LEU A 174 9.55 -27.20 10.25
CA LEU A 174 8.61 -26.21 9.71
C LEU A 174 7.51 -26.87 8.84
N LYS A 175 7.86 -27.90 8.05
CA LYS A 175 6.89 -28.64 7.23
C LYS A 175 5.89 -29.49 8.03
N ASN A 176 6.26 -29.90 9.25
CA ASN A 176 5.43 -30.73 10.12
C ASN A 176 4.64 -29.93 11.16
N SER A 177 4.71 -28.60 11.13
CA SER A 177 3.91 -27.72 11.99
C SER A 177 2.79 -26.98 11.24
N SER A 178 2.49 -27.40 10.00
CA SER A 178 1.32 -26.97 9.22
C SER A 178 0.27 -28.07 9.17
#